data_AF-A0AA39VQ18-F1
#
_entry.id   AF-A0AA39VQ18-F1
#
_cell.length_a   1.000
_cell.length_b   1.000
_cell.length_c   1.000
_cell.angle_alpha   90.00
_cell.angle_beta   90.00
_cell.angle_gamma   90.00
#
_symmetry.space_group_name_H-M   'P 1'
#
loop_
_entity.id
_entity.type
_entity.pdbx_description
1 polymer ?
#
loop_
_entity_poly.entity_id
_entity_poly.type
_entity_poly.pdbx_seq_one_letter_code
_entity_poly.pdbx_strand_id
1 'polypeptide(L)'
;MNLRMKPGQAVKDHMIKVIAHLNIAELNGTEIDSETKIDMVVNSLSDSFDQFKLDYTLNKKKYTLQGLMQDVQSADKILVKSKGQEIHMVGKVATVKTCQKVKKQ
;
A
#
# COMPACT_ATOMS: atom_id res chain seq x y z
N MET A 1 -5.62 14.40 -17.61
CA MET A 1 -5.61 14.89 -16.21
C MET A 1 -4.44 14.25 -15.48
N ASN A 2 -3.89 14.88 -14.42
CA ASN A 2 -2.83 14.26 -13.61
C ASN A 2 -3.43 13.62 -12.36
N LEU A 3 -3.61 12.30 -12.39
CA LEU A 3 -4.21 11.51 -11.31
C LEU A 3 -3.18 10.83 -10.40
N ARG A 4 -1.88 11.12 -10.51
CA ARG A 4 -0.83 10.51 -9.68
C ARG A 4 -0.95 10.94 -8.21
N MET A 5 -0.83 9.98 -7.30
CA MET A 5 -0.82 10.19 -5.85
C MET A 5 0.35 11.06 -5.40
N LYS A 6 0.09 12.01 -4.49
CA LYS A 6 1.15 12.84 -3.90
C LYS A 6 1.82 12.11 -2.71
N PRO A 7 3.14 12.28 -2.50
CA PRO A 7 3.78 11.82 -1.26
C PRO A 7 3.08 12.39 -0.02
N GLY A 8 2.81 11.54 0.98
CA GLY A 8 2.11 11.93 2.21
C GLY A 8 0.59 12.13 2.09
N GLN A 9 -0.01 11.97 0.89
CA GLN A 9 -1.46 11.89 0.75
C GLN A 9 -1.98 10.55 1.31
N ALA A 10 -3.14 10.54 1.97
CA ALA A 10 -3.80 9.31 2.37
C ALA A 10 -4.26 8.49 1.14
N VAL A 11 -3.93 7.19 1.10
CA VAL A 11 -4.30 6.28 0.00
C VAL A 11 -5.81 6.26 -0.23
N LYS A 12 -6.58 6.12 0.85
CA LYS A 12 -8.05 5.97 0.79
C LYS A 12 -8.69 7.12 0.01
N ASP A 13 -8.33 8.36 0.35
CA ASP A 13 -8.90 9.56 -0.25
C ASP A 13 -8.42 9.75 -1.69
N HIS A 14 -7.19 9.30 -1.98
CA HIS A 14 -6.68 9.24 -3.34
C HIS A 14 -7.50 8.27 -4.23
N MET A 15 -7.71 7.04 -3.77
CA MET A 15 -8.48 6.02 -4.51
C MET A 15 -9.93 6.47 -4.74
N ILE A 16 -10.58 7.03 -3.71
CA ILE A 16 -11.94 7.60 -3.85
C ILE A 16 -11.97 8.69 -4.92
N LYS A 17 -10.98 9.58 -4.95
CA LYS A 17 -10.88 10.62 -5.98
C LYS A 17 -10.73 10.01 -7.39
N VAL A 18 -9.84 9.04 -7.57
CA VAL A 18 -9.63 8.39 -8.89
C VAL A 18 -10.91 7.71 -9.37
N ILE A 19 -11.55 6.92 -8.52
CA ILE A 19 -12.82 6.24 -8.83
C ILE A 19 -13.90 7.26 -9.24
N ALA A 20 -14.03 8.38 -8.51
CA ALA A 20 -14.98 9.43 -8.87
C ALA A 20 -14.71 10.05 -10.26
N HIS A 21 -13.44 10.18 -10.67
CA HIS A 21 -13.11 10.71 -12.02
C HIS A 21 -13.41 9.68 -13.13
N LEU A 22 -13.23 8.37 -12.85
CA LEU A 22 -13.61 7.30 -13.77
C LEU A 22 -15.13 7.26 -13.97
N ASN A 23 -15.91 7.29 -12.89
CA ASN A 23 -17.36 7.33 -12.94
C ASN A 23 -17.89 8.56 -13.71
N ILE A 24 -17.23 9.72 -13.59
CA ILE A 24 -17.58 10.92 -14.37
C ILE A 24 -17.27 10.73 -15.86
N ALA A 25 -16.18 10.06 -16.22
CA ALA A 25 -15.87 9.76 -17.61
C ALA A 25 -16.92 8.81 -18.23
N GLU A 26 -17.38 7.81 -17.49
CA GLU A 26 -18.49 6.92 -17.90
C GLU A 26 -19.81 7.65 -18.09
N LEU A 27 -20.18 8.54 -17.15
CA LEU A 27 -21.37 9.39 -17.28
C LEU A 27 -21.30 10.34 -18.49
N ASN A 28 -20.08 10.68 -18.93
CA ASN A 28 -19.82 11.45 -20.15
C ASN A 28 -19.74 10.56 -21.42
N GLY A 29 -20.11 9.28 -21.35
CA GLY A 29 -20.11 8.35 -22.48
C GLY A 29 -18.77 7.69 -22.81
N THR A 30 -17.79 7.73 -21.89
CA THR A 30 -16.54 6.97 -22.05
C THR A 30 -16.74 5.54 -21.58
N GLU A 31 -16.68 4.56 -22.48
CA GLU A 31 -16.68 3.15 -22.07
C GLU A 31 -15.33 2.82 -21.39
N ILE A 32 -15.38 2.33 -20.15
CA ILE A 32 -14.19 1.96 -19.37
C ILE A 32 -14.43 0.61 -18.70
N ASP A 33 -13.70 -0.41 -19.14
CA ASP A 33 -13.77 -1.76 -18.57
C ASP A 33 -13.43 -1.79 -17.08
N SER A 34 -14.07 -2.71 -16.35
CA SER A 34 -13.80 -2.92 -14.92
C SER A 34 -12.33 -3.26 -14.61
N GLU A 35 -11.65 -3.95 -15.54
CA GLU A 35 -10.21 -4.25 -15.47
C GLU A 35 -9.38 -2.97 -15.69
N THR A 36 -9.72 -2.15 -16.70
CA THR A 36 -9.08 -0.84 -16.95
C THR A 36 -9.25 0.13 -15.77
N LYS A 37 -10.40 0.14 -15.07
CA LYS A 37 -10.58 0.94 -13.84
C LYS A 37 -9.60 0.51 -12.74
N ILE A 38 -9.38 -0.79 -12.58
CA ILE A 38 -8.42 -1.35 -11.61
C ILE A 38 -7.00 -0.96 -12.01
N ASP A 39 -6.62 -1.13 -13.28
CA ASP A 39 -5.31 -0.72 -13.81
C ASP A 39 -5.05 0.78 -13.61
N MET A 40 -6.04 1.65 -13.89
CA MET A 40 -5.90 3.09 -13.70
C MET A 40 -5.76 3.46 -12.22
N VAL A 41 -6.43 2.75 -11.30
CA VAL A 41 -6.23 2.93 -9.86
C VAL A 41 -4.85 2.43 -9.43
N VAL A 42 -4.39 1.25 -9.86
CA VAL A 42 -3.05 0.72 -9.51
C VAL A 42 -1.94 1.64 -10.02
N ASN A 43 -2.04 2.13 -11.26
CA ASN A 43 -1.07 3.05 -11.87
C ASN A 43 -1.13 4.47 -11.28
N SER A 44 -2.23 4.87 -10.63
CA SER A 44 -2.32 6.16 -9.91
C SER A 44 -1.49 6.21 -8.63
N LEU A 45 -1.19 5.05 -8.03
CA LEU A 45 -0.52 4.95 -6.73
C LEU A 45 0.93 5.47 -6.76
N SER A 46 1.33 6.07 -5.64
CA SER A 46 2.70 6.54 -5.42
C SER A 46 3.71 5.39 -5.51
N ASP A 47 4.97 5.73 -5.78
CA ASP A 47 6.08 4.78 -5.97
C ASP A 47 6.37 3.97 -4.68
N SER A 48 5.91 4.48 -3.53
CA SER A 48 5.84 3.75 -2.26
C SER A 48 4.99 2.47 -2.30
N PHE A 49 4.22 2.24 -3.36
CA PHE A 49 3.42 1.04 -3.61
C PHE A 49 3.94 0.20 -4.78
N ASP A 50 5.17 0.42 -5.26
CA ASP A 50 5.71 -0.32 -6.42
C ASP A 50 5.80 -1.83 -6.18
N GLN A 51 6.04 -2.28 -4.93
CA GLN A 51 5.97 -3.72 -4.61
C GLN A 51 4.54 -4.28 -4.71
N PHE A 52 3.50 -3.45 -4.49
CA PHE A 52 2.11 -3.83 -4.74
C PHE A 52 1.78 -3.86 -6.24
N LYS A 53 2.29 -2.89 -7.01
CA LYS A 53 2.16 -2.88 -8.48
C LYS A 53 2.81 -4.13 -9.10
N LEU A 54 4.01 -4.50 -8.64
CA LEU A 54 4.70 -5.72 -9.03
C LEU A 54 3.91 -6.98 -8.67
N ASP A 55 3.36 -7.08 -7.45
CA ASP A 55 2.52 -8.22 -7.05
C ASP A 55 1.30 -8.37 -7.98
N TYR A 56 0.60 -7.27 -8.25
CA TYR A 56 -0.54 -7.22 -9.18
C TYR A 56 -0.18 -7.72 -10.59
N THR A 57 0.88 -7.17 -11.18
CA THR A 57 1.32 -7.54 -12.55
C THR A 57 1.85 -8.97 -12.63
N LEU A 58 2.62 -9.44 -11.64
CA LEU A 58 3.28 -10.74 -11.68
C LEU A 58 2.31 -11.89 -11.33
N ASN A 59 1.48 -11.73 -10.31
CA ASN A 59 0.56 -12.79 -9.89
C ASN A 59 -0.71 -12.87 -10.76
N LYS A 60 -0.94 -11.90 -11.67
CA LYS A 60 -2.17 -11.74 -12.47
C LYS A 60 -3.44 -11.88 -11.62
N LYS A 61 -3.36 -11.40 -10.37
CA LYS A 61 -4.35 -11.65 -9.32
C LYS A 61 -5.60 -10.84 -9.64
N LYS A 62 -6.67 -11.52 -10.10
CA LYS A 62 -7.95 -10.87 -10.43
C LYS A 62 -8.56 -10.25 -9.18
N TYR A 63 -8.35 -8.95 -9.01
CA TYR A 63 -8.96 -8.17 -7.93
C TYR A 63 -10.37 -7.73 -8.31
N THR A 64 -11.20 -7.53 -7.29
CA THR A 64 -12.31 -6.59 -7.36
C THR A 64 -11.82 -5.21 -6.90
N LEU A 65 -12.46 -4.13 -7.35
CA LEU A 65 -12.12 -2.76 -6.91
C LEU A 65 -12.16 -2.60 -5.38
N GLN A 66 -13.09 -3.30 -4.71
CA GLN A 66 -13.18 -3.35 -3.24
C GLN A 66 -12.00 -4.12 -2.62
N GLY A 67 -11.61 -5.28 -3.17
CA GLY A 67 -10.47 -6.06 -2.69
C GLY A 67 -9.15 -5.28 -2.81
N LEU A 68 -8.92 -4.67 -3.98
CA LEU A 68 -7.81 -3.74 -4.20
C LEU A 68 -7.78 -2.64 -3.13
N MET A 69 -8.93 -2.02 -2.87
CA MET A 69 -9.05 -0.92 -1.90
C MET A 69 -8.82 -1.36 -0.44
N GLN A 70 -9.00 -2.63 -0.09
CA GLN A 70 -8.66 -3.16 1.24
C GLN A 70 -7.18 -3.53 1.34
N ASP A 71 -6.60 -4.19 0.32
CA ASP A 71 -5.19 -4.61 0.34
C ASP A 71 -4.25 -3.38 0.34
N VAL A 72 -4.50 -2.38 -0.52
CA VAL A 72 -3.66 -1.17 -0.57
C VAL A 72 -3.82 -0.32 0.70
N GLN A 73 -5.01 -0.24 1.30
CA GLN A 73 -5.19 0.39 2.63
C GLN A 73 -4.49 -0.39 3.75
N SER A 74 -4.35 -1.71 3.63
CA SER A 74 -3.64 -2.53 4.61
C SER A 74 -2.13 -2.33 4.49
N ALA A 75 -1.60 -2.24 3.27
CA ALA A 75 -0.23 -1.84 3.00
C ALA A 75 0.06 -0.41 3.54
N ASP A 76 -0.81 0.57 3.27
CA ASP A 76 -0.68 1.95 3.77
C ASP A 76 -0.59 1.99 5.31
N LYS A 77 -1.48 1.27 6.00
CA LYS A 77 -1.44 1.14 7.47
C LYS A 77 -0.15 0.51 8.00
N ILE A 78 0.47 -0.41 7.25
CA ILE A 78 1.76 -1.02 7.62
C ILE A 78 2.91 -0.02 7.39
N LEU A 79 2.91 0.68 6.25
CA LEU A 79 3.91 1.70 5.89
C LEU A 79 3.87 2.94 6.80
N VAL A 80 2.70 3.28 7.35
CA VAL A 80 2.56 4.33 8.38
C VAL A 80 3.05 3.82 9.74
N LYS A 81 2.70 2.57 10.13
CA LYS A 81 3.14 1.99 11.41
C LYS A 81 4.65 1.80 11.48
N SER A 82 5.31 1.39 10.40
CA SER A 82 6.78 1.24 10.39
C SER A 82 7.55 2.56 10.55
N LYS A 83 6.90 3.71 10.36
CA LYS A 83 7.45 5.04 10.67
C LYS A 83 7.08 5.57 12.06
N GLY A 84 6.19 4.88 12.78
CA GLY A 84 5.70 5.27 14.11
C GLY A 84 6.00 4.27 15.23
N GLN A 85 6.64 3.14 14.92
CA GLN A 85 7.04 2.14 15.92
C GLN A 85 8.54 2.19 16.20
N GLU A 86 8.91 2.98 17.20
CA GLU A 86 9.96 2.57 18.12
C GLU A 86 9.57 1.19 18.68
N ILE A 87 10.33 0.14 18.34
CA ILE A 87 9.92 -1.24 18.63
C ILE A 87 10.24 -1.60 20.08
N HIS A 88 9.41 -1.12 21.00
CA HIS A 88 9.38 -1.58 22.39
C HIS A 88 8.90 -3.05 22.46
N MET A 89 9.83 -3.99 22.25
CA MET A 89 9.59 -5.43 22.32
C MET A 89 9.32 -5.90 23.77
N VAL A 90 8.12 -5.69 24.27
CA VAL A 90 7.62 -6.40 25.47
C VAL A 90 7.23 -7.83 25.07
N GLY A 91 8.25 -8.67 24.89
CA GLY A 91 8.13 -10.10 24.62
C GLY A 91 9.02 -10.89 25.58
N LYS A 92 8.46 -11.36 26.72
CA LYS A 92 9.19 -12.22 27.65
C LYS A 92 9.46 -13.59 27.03
N VAL A 93 10.71 -13.83 26.64
CA VAL A 93 11.31 -15.18 26.56
C VAL A 93 12.48 -15.20 27.55
N ALA A 94 12.57 -16.28 28.35
CA ALA A 94 13.43 -16.31 29.52
C ALA A 94 14.63 -17.26 29.36
N THR A 95 15.85 -16.72 29.55
CA THR A 95 17.12 -17.46 29.77
C THR A 95 17.61 -18.30 28.56
N VAL A 96 18.88 -18.70 28.41
CA VAL A 96 19.97 -19.01 29.37
C VAL A 96 21.37 -18.59 28.83
N LYS A 97 22.19 -17.97 29.71
CA LYS A 97 23.69 -17.95 29.87
C LYS A 97 24.59 -18.36 28.67
N THR A 98 25.76 -17.72 28.42
CA THR A 98 26.97 -17.77 29.29
C THR A 98 28.07 -16.75 28.88
N CYS A 99 29.02 -16.48 29.80
CA CYS A 99 30.30 -15.71 29.72
C CYS A 99 31.15 -15.89 28.43
N GLN A 100 32.14 -15.05 28.08
CA GLN A 100 33.25 -14.42 28.86
C GLN A 100 33.56 -12.98 28.34
N LYS A 101 34.03 -11.99 29.14
CA LYS A 101 35.42 -11.74 29.63
C LYS A 101 36.50 -11.90 28.52
N VAL A 102 37.51 -11.05 28.36
CA VAL A 102 38.08 -9.92 29.15
C VAL A 102 37.79 -8.54 28.45
N LYS A 103 38.49 -7.39 28.52
CA LYS A 103 39.77 -6.90 29.10
C LYS A 103 39.71 -5.36 29.37
N LYS A 104 40.63 -4.83 30.19
CA LYS A 104 41.01 -3.39 30.26
C LYS A 104 41.96 -2.98 29.10
N GLN A 105 41.95 -1.70 28.72
CA GLN A 105 42.97 -0.73 29.15
C GLN A 105 42.32 0.64 29.34
#